data_AF-A0A2B7GZM5-F1
#
_entry.id   AF-A0A2B7GZM5-F1
#
_cell.length_a   1.000
_cell.length_b   1.000
_cell.length_c   1.000
_cell.angle_alpha   90.00
_cell.angle_beta   90.00
_cell.angle_gamma   90.00
#
_symmetry.space_group_name_H-M   'P 1'
#
loop_
_entity.id
_entity.type
_entity.pdbx_description
1 polymer ?
#
loop_
_entity_poly.entity_id
_entity_poly.type
_entity_poly.pdbx_seq_one_letter_code
_entity_poly.pdbx_strand_id
1 'polypeptide(L)'
;MSNSYTRLKTGVQNRLQRLRWWYALRVAGAPSCAVCGEEAAWIAETENEPRCFQHIPSEGMDGIREVQPADCRTDWESDDE
;
A
#
# COMPACT_ATOMS: atom_id res chain seq x y z
N MET A 1 -11.85 33.79 1.24
CA MET A 1 -12.28 32.53 1.88
C MET A 1 -11.05 31.82 2.42
N SER A 2 -11.05 31.54 3.71
CA SER A 2 -9.86 31.52 4.56
C SER A 2 -9.03 30.23 4.46
N ASN A 3 -7.72 30.35 4.26
CA ASN A 3 -6.71 29.27 4.21
C ASN A 3 -6.78 28.27 5.39
N SER A 4 -7.39 28.67 6.51
CA SER A 4 -7.61 27.85 7.70
C SER A 4 -8.57 26.67 7.45
N TYR A 5 -9.57 26.85 6.58
CA TYR A 5 -10.56 25.81 6.27
C TYR A 5 -9.93 24.68 5.43
N THR A 6 -9.03 25.04 4.51
CA THR A 6 -8.26 24.08 3.70
C THR A 6 -7.34 23.23 4.57
N ARG A 7 -6.62 23.86 5.52
CA ARG A 7 -5.71 23.16 6.44
C ARG A 7 -6.42 22.14 7.34
N LEU A 8 -7.58 22.50 7.88
CA LEU A 8 -8.40 21.60 8.68
C LEU A 8 -8.93 20.42 7.85
N LYS A 9 -9.38 20.68 6.63
CA LYS A 9 -9.84 19.63 5.70
C LYS A 9 -8.72 18.63 5.37
N THR A 10 -7.52 19.12 5.09
CA THR A 10 -6.34 18.27 4.83
C THR A 10 -5.94 17.44 6.06
N GLY A 11 -5.98 18.03 7.26
CA GLY A 11 -5.67 17.30 8.51
C GLY A 11 -6.65 16.17 8.81
N VAL A 12 -7.94 16.39 8.59
CA VAL A 12 -8.98 15.37 8.77
C VAL A 12 -8.84 14.25 7.73
N GLN A 13 -8.56 14.60 6.47
CA GLN A 13 -8.34 13.62 5.40
C GLN A 13 -7.14 12.71 5.68
N ASN A 14 -6.01 13.26 6.13
CA ASN A 14 -4.83 12.48 6.52
C ASN A 14 -5.13 11.52 7.68
N ARG A 15 -5.92 11.95 8.67
CA ARG A 15 -6.29 11.10 9.80
C ARG A 15 -7.22 9.96 9.39
N LEU A 16 -8.17 10.22 8.50
CA LEU A 16 -9.06 9.20 7.94
C LEU A 16 -8.29 8.19 7.09
N GLN A 17 -7.34 8.65 6.26
CA GLN A 17 -6.48 7.76 5.48
C GLN A 17 -5.64 6.85 6.40
N ARG A 18 -5.04 7.40 7.46
CA ARG A 18 -4.27 6.59 8.43
C ARG A 18 -5.13 5.55 9.15
N LEU A 19 -6.35 5.90 9.55
CA LEU A 19 -7.29 4.96 10.18
C LEU A 19 -7.75 3.88 9.19
N ARG A 20 -8.02 4.26 7.94
CA ARG A 20 -8.36 3.32 6.87
C ARG A 20 -7.20 2.35 6.60
N TRP A 21 -5.96 2.85 6.64
CA TRP A 21 -4.74 2.04 6.50
C TRP A 21 -4.59 1.05 7.65
N TRP A 22 -4.71 1.53 8.88
CA TRP A 22 -4.68 0.69 10.08
C TRP A 22 -5.76 -0.41 10.05
N TYR A 23 -6.97 -0.06 9.61
CA TYR A 23 -8.06 -1.03 9.48
C TYR A 23 -7.81 -2.03 8.35
N ALA A 24 -7.32 -1.59 7.19
CA ALA A 24 -7.00 -2.47 6.06
C ALA A 24 -5.95 -3.51 6.46
N LEU A 25 -4.83 -3.09 7.06
CA LEU A 25 -3.81 -4.02 7.54
C LEU A 25 -4.32 -4.99 8.60
N ARG A 26 -5.19 -4.52 9.52
CA ARG A 26 -5.64 -5.33 10.65
C ARG A 26 -6.78 -6.30 10.32
N VAL A 27 -7.61 -5.96 9.34
CA VAL A 27 -8.82 -6.73 9.00
C VAL A 27 -8.67 -7.51 7.71
N ALA A 28 -8.01 -6.95 6.69
CA ALA A 28 -7.77 -7.64 5.42
C ALA A 28 -6.43 -8.40 5.40
N GLY A 29 -5.52 -8.09 6.32
CA GLY A 29 -4.15 -8.59 6.28
C GLY A 29 -3.27 -7.75 5.36
N ALA A 30 -1.96 -7.67 5.68
CA ALA A 30 -1.00 -7.14 4.72
C ALA A 30 -0.97 -8.09 3.49
N PRO A 31 -0.88 -7.56 2.26
CA PRO A 31 -0.69 -8.42 1.10
C PRO A 31 0.60 -9.22 1.26
N SER A 32 0.65 -10.44 0.73
CA SER A 32 1.86 -11.27 0.73
C SER A 32 2.82 -10.81 -0.36
N CYS A 33 4.12 -10.86 -0.09
CA CYS A 33 5.16 -10.59 -1.06
C CYS A 33 5.13 -11.67 -2.14
N ALA A 34 5.00 -11.27 -3.40
CA ALA A 34 4.92 -12.22 -4.51
C ALA A 34 6.22 -13.01 -4.78
N VAL A 35 7.33 -12.72 -4.08
CA VAL A 35 8.58 -13.50 -4.17
C VAL A 35 8.69 -14.56 -3.07
N CYS A 36 8.38 -14.21 -1.81
CA CYS A 36 8.65 -15.08 -0.65
C CYS A 36 7.43 -15.38 0.23
N GLY A 37 6.26 -14.82 -0.08
CA GLY A 37 5.01 -15.04 0.67
C GLY A 37 4.90 -14.29 2.00
N GLU A 38 5.99 -13.70 2.50
CA GLU A 38 6.02 -12.89 3.72
C GLU A 38 5.20 -11.60 3.59
N GLU A 39 4.86 -10.94 4.70
CA GLU A 39 4.12 -9.67 4.67
C GLU A 39 4.83 -8.62 3.80
N ALA A 40 4.12 -8.13 2.77
CA ALA A 40 4.60 -7.07 1.91
C ALA A 40 4.42 -5.70 2.56
N ALA A 41 5.35 -4.80 2.26
CA ALA A 41 5.38 -3.44 2.78
C ALA A 41 5.16 -2.37 1.71
N TRP A 42 5.36 -2.70 0.43
CA TRP A 42 5.12 -1.83 -0.72
C TRP A 42 4.70 -2.63 -1.96
N ILE A 43 4.41 -1.93 -3.04
CA ILE A 43 4.15 -2.49 -4.37
C ILE A 43 5.18 -1.94 -5.33
N ALA A 44 5.81 -2.84 -6.10
CA ALA A 44 6.66 -2.46 -7.22
C ALA A 44 5.75 -1.93 -8.33
N GLU A 45 5.89 -0.68 -8.75
CA GLU A 45 5.03 -0.10 -9.79
C GLU A 45 5.25 -0.73 -11.15
N THR A 46 6.46 -1.19 -11.42
CA THR A 46 6.86 -1.76 -12.72
C THR A 46 6.27 -3.14 -12.96
N GLU A 47 6.18 -3.94 -11.90
CA GLU A 47 5.58 -5.28 -11.93
C GLU A 47 4.13 -5.26 -11.42
N ASN A 48 3.70 -4.14 -10.83
CA ASN A 48 2.43 -3.97 -10.13
C ASN A 48 2.19 -5.05 -9.07
N GLU A 49 3.25 -5.53 -8.41
CA GLU A 49 3.19 -6.65 -7.45
C GLU A 49 3.63 -6.24 -6.03
N PRO A 50 3.04 -6.83 -4.98
CA PRO A 50 3.45 -6.62 -3.60
C PRO A 50 4.84 -7.22 -3.29
N ARG A 51 5.66 -6.47 -2.55
CA ARG A 51 7.05 -6.81 -2.21
C ARG A 51 7.38 -6.46 -0.75
N CYS A 52 8.26 -7.24 -0.11
CA CYS A 52 8.74 -7.03 1.26
C CYS A 52 10.10 -6.33 1.29
N PHE A 53 10.56 -5.93 2.50
CA PHE A 53 11.83 -5.22 2.73
C PHE A 53 13.07 -5.82 2.07
N GLN A 54 13.06 -7.12 1.81
CA GLN A 54 14.17 -7.87 1.25
C GLN A 54 14.15 -7.93 -0.29
N HIS A 55 12.99 -7.71 -0.91
CA HIS A 55 12.79 -7.81 -2.35
C HIS A 55 12.50 -6.44 -2.97
N ILE A 56 13.44 -5.51 -2.81
CA ILE A 56 13.39 -4.18 -3.45
C ILE A 56 13.64 -4.36 -4.95
N PRO A 57 12.84 -3.74 -5.84
CA PRO A 57 13.10 -3.76 -7.28
C PRO A 57 14.50 -3.26 -7.60
N SER A 58 15.13 -3.86 -8.62
CA SER A 58 16.45 -3.44 -9.12
C SER A 58 16.47 -2.00 -9.64
N GLU A 59 15.29 -1.47 -10.00
CA GLU A 59 15.04 -0.13 -10.52
C GLU A 59 15.14 0.97 -9.44
N GLY A 60 15.23 0.58 -8.17
CA GLY A 60 15.35 1.49 -7.04
C GLY A 60 14.01 1.96 -6.48
N MET A 61 14.08 2.89 -5.52
CA MET A 61 12.93 3.37 -4.74
C MET A 61 11.92 4.20 -5.57
N ASP A 62 12.30 4.60 -6.79
CA ASP A 62 11.40 5.32 -7.70
C ASP A 62 10.37 4.38 -8.35
N GLY A 63 10.67 3.08 -8.38
CA GLY A 63 9.75 2.03 -8.85
C GLY A 63 8.91 1.42 -7.74
N ILE A 64 8.82 2.03 -6.56
CA ILE A 64 7.98 1.53 -5.47
C ILE A 64 6.93 2.56 -5.05
N ARG A 65 5.74 2.06 -4.73
CA ARG A 65 4.69 2.83 -4.06
C ARG A 65 4.25 2.13 -2.79
N GLU A 66 3.78 2.91 -1.83
CA GLU A 66 3.19 2.35 -0.62
C GLU A 66 1.95 1.49 -0.96
N VAL A 67 1.76 0.41 -0.20
CA VAL A 67 0.53 -0.40 -0.25
C VAL A 67 -0.64 0.51 0.06
N GLN A 68 -1.70 0.43 -0.74
CA GLN A 68 -2.95 1.14 -0.50
C GLN A 68 -4.02 0.18 0.00
N PRO A 69 -5.07 0.68 0.71
CA PRO A 69 -6.16 -0.17 1.17
C PRO A 69 -6.91 -0.94 0.07
N ALA A 70 -6.82 -0.48 -1.18
CA ALA A 70 -7.38 -1.18 -2.33
C ALA A 70 -6.58 -2.46 -2.68
N ASP A 71 -5.28 -2.48 -2.37
CA ASP A 71 -4.38 -3.58 -2.71
C ASP A 71 -4.47 -4.75 -1.71
N CYS A 72 -5.00 -4.54 -0.50
CA CYS A 72 -5.16 -5.58 0.54
C CYS A 72 -6.30 -6.57 0.27
N ARG A 73 -7.20 -6.29 -0.69
CA ARG A 73 -8.35 -7.15 -1.03
C ARG A 73 -8.19 -7.84 -2.39
N THR A 74 -7.07 -7.62 -3.05
CA THR A 74 -6.77 -8.28 -4.31
C THR A 74 -6.18 -9.64 -3.96
N ASP A 75 -6.81 -10.72 -4.41
CA ASP A 75 -6.18 -12.02 -4.50
C ASP A 75 -5.01 -11.86 -5.46
N TRP A 76 -3.82 -11.58 -4.92
CA TRP A 76 -2.56 -11.67 -5.65
C TRP A 76 -2.12 -13.14 -5.80
N GLU A 77 -2.97 -14.09 -5.38
CA GLU A 77 -2.87 -15.50 -5.69
C GLU A 77 -3.19 -15.71 -7.18
N SER A 78 -2.10 -15.83 -7.95
CA SER A 78 -1.94 -16.63 -9.16
C SER A 78 -3.11 -16.67 -10.15
N ASP A 79 -3.05 -15.84 -11.18
CA ASP A 79 -3.47 -16.27 -12.52
C ASP A 79 -2.48 -17.35 -13.00
N ASP A 80 -2.61 -18.57 -12.48
CA ASP A 80 -2.08 -19.80 -13.10
C ASP A 80 -3.08 -20.24 -14.20
N GLU A 81 -2.87 -19.79 -15.45
CA GLU A 81 -3.39 -20.43 -16.67
C GLU A 81 -2.25 -20.96 -17.55
#